data_AF-A0A4P2QDE6-F1
#
_entry.id   AF-A0A4P2QDE6-F1
#
_cell.length_a   1.000
_cell.length_b   1.000
_cell.length_c   1.000
_cell.angle_alpha   90.00
_cell.angle_beta   90.00
_cell.angle_gamma   90.00
#
_symmetry.space_group_name_H-M   'P 1'
#
loop_
_entity.id
_entity.type
_entity.pdbx_description
1 polymer ?
#
loop_
_entity_poly.entity_id
_entity_poly.type
_entity_poly.pdbx_seq_one_letter_code
_entity_poly.pdbx_strand_id
1 'polypeptide(L)'
;MQQSGRCAQGRGAMATCAQSRVRLEIAGSSSPLRNAAWLCAIGLLLLACEDGASAGAGRSSSRLTVTDGSTGVAECDSYLDQYELCMQATLLPHHFNQQKAGIVRQRTAWRDLADSDFKKQSLAHVCRQAISAAREEFQACAWSGGL
;
A
#
# COMPACT_ATOMS: atom_id res chain seq x y z
N MET A 1 5.83 18.82 39.61
CA MET A 1 7.19 19.38 39.48
C MET A 1 7.39 19.82 38.05
N GLN A 2 7.54 21.13 37.85
CA GLN A 2 7.77 21.78 36.55
C GLN A 2 9.22 21.55 36.10
N GLN A 3 9.44 21.15 34.85
CA GLN A 3 10.69 21.46 34.15
C GLN A 3 10.36 21.92 32.73
N SER A 4 10.57 23.23 32.54
CA SER A 4 10.46 23.94 31.29
C SER A 4 11.68 23.65 30.42
N GLY A 5 11.47 22.98 29.28
CA GLY A 5 12.48 22.83 28.24
C GLY A 5 12.29 23.89 27.16
N ARG A 6 13.15 24.91 27.14
CA ARG A 6 13.27 25.89 26.05
C ARG A 6 13.95 25.24 24.85
N CYS A 7 13.32 25.23 23.68
CA CYS A 7 14.02 24.94 22.43
C CYS A 7 14.30 26.26 21.69
N ALA A 8 15.59 26.61 21.63
CA ALA A 8 16.13 27.71 20.87
C ALA A 8 16.07 27.38 19.36
N GLN A 9 15.67 28.37 18.57
CA GLN A 9 15.53 28.29 17.13
C GLN A 9 16.88 28.61 16.45
N GLY A 10 17.58 27.57 16.01
CA GLY A 10 18.81 27.68 15.21
C GLY A 10 18.55 27.26 13.76
N ARG A 11 18.73 28.19 12.82
CA ARG A 11 18.75 27.91 11.37
C ARG A 11 20.09 27.26 11.01
N GLY A 12 20.06 26.05 10.48
CA GLY A 12 21.21 25.49 9.75
C GLY A 12 21.31 23.96 9.80
N ALA A 13 21.25 23.37 8.61
CA ALA A 13 21.84 22.07 8.21
C ALA A 13 21.24 20.75 8.76
N MET A 14 21.00 19.85 7.78
CA MET A 14 20.83 18.39 7.83
C MET A 14 19.64 17.81 8.61
N ALA A 15 18.60 17.45 7.85
CA ALA A 15 17.52 16.59 8.31
C ALA A 15 17.98 15.13 8.39
N THR A 16 18.72 14.78 9.45
CA THR A 16 18.75 13.41 9.95
C THR A 16 17.42 13.13 10.66
N CYS A 17 16.56 12.31 10.06
CA CYS A 17 15.42 11.73 10.76
C CYS A 17 15.95 10.77 11.83
N ALA A 18 16.15 11.31 13.04
CA ALA A 18 16.41 10.56 14.25
C ALA A 18 15.21 9.65 14.54
N GLN A 19 15.51 8.37 14.53
CA GLN A 19 14.65 7.25 14.85
C GLN A 19 14.00 7.47 16.22
N SER A 20 12.73 7.86 16.22
CA SER A 20 11.92 7.92 17.43
C SER A 20 11.72 6.50 17.94
N ARG A 21 12.47 6.14 18.99
CA ARG A 21 12.18 4.99 19.84
C ARG A 21 10.84 5.23 20.51
N VAL A 22 9.76 4.80 19.87
CA VAL A 22 8.47 4.66 20.52
C VAL A 22 8.58 3.46 21.46
N ARG A 23 8.90 3.74 22.72
CA ARG A 23 8.74 2.80 23.84
C ARG A 23 7.23 2.67 24.07
N LEU A 24 6.62 1.66 23.47
CA LEU A 24 5.21 1.34 23.69
C LEU A 24 5.09 0.68 25.08
N GLU A 25 4.87 1.51 26.10
CA GLU A 25 4.30 1.07 27.38
C GLU A 25 2.84 0.71 27.14
N ILE A 26 2.55 -0.59 26.99
CA ILE A 26 1.19 -1.11 27.10
C ILE A 26 0.88 -1.21 28.60
N ALA A 27 0.56 -0.07 29.20
CA ALA A 27 -0.11 -0.03 30.48
C ALA A 27 -1.62 -0.05 30.22
N GLY A 28 -2.27 -1.12 30.69
CA GLY A 28 -3.73 -1.20 30.70
C GLY A 28 -4.32 -0.04 31.48
N SER A 29 -5.20 0.73 30.86
CA SER A 29 -6.08 1.64 31.59
C SER A 29 -7.40 1.81 30.84
N SER A 30 -8.39 1.12 31.40
CA SER A 30 -9.81 1.30 31.17
C SER A 30 -10.23 2.71 31.58
N SER A 31 -10.69 3.52 30.63
CA SER A 31 -11.51 4.72 30.89
C SER A 31 -12.30 5.11 29.63
N PRO A 32 -13.64 4.96 29.63
CA PRO A 32 -14.50 5.48 28.57
C PRO A 32 -14.93 6.92 28.87
N LEU A 33 -15.31 7.66 27.82
CA LEU A 33 -16.06 8.93 27.87
C LEU A 33 -15.28 10.21 28.21
N ARG A 34 -14.39 10.67 27.32
CA ARG A 34 -13.91 12.08 27.37
C ARG A 34 -13.21 12.59 26.10
N ASN A 35 -13.68 12.27 24.90
CA ASN A 35 -13.09 12.82 23.66
C ASN A 35 -14.10 13.00 22.51
N ALA A 36 -15.29 13.53 22.82
CA ALA A 36 -16.32 13.82 21.80
C ALA A 36 -16.19 15.21 21.15
N ALA A 37 -15.20 16.03 21.53
CA ALA A 37 -15.13 17.43 21.09
C ALA A 37 -14.13 17.72 19.95
N TRP A 38 -13.31 16.75 19.54
CA TRP A 38 -12.25 16.96 18.53
C TRP A 38 -12.60 16.44 17.12
N LEU A 39 -13.80 15.91 16.92
CA LEU A 39 -14.21 15.33 15.63
C LEU A 39 -14.94 16.31 14.69
N CYS A 40 -15.34 17.50 15.14
CA CYS A 40 -16.11 18.43 14.30
C CYS A 40 -15.26 19.41 13.46
N ALA A 41 -13.95 19.54 13.68
CA ALA A 41 -13.13 20.56 13.01
C ALA A 41 -12.49 20.11 11.68
N ILE A 42 -12.47 18.81 11.38
CA ILE A 42 -11.80 18.26 10.17
C ILE A 42 -12.81 18.02 9.02
N GLY A 43 -14.12 18.15 9.28
CA GLY A 43 -15.18 17.85 8.31
C GLY A 43 -15.46 18.91 7.24
N LEU A 44 -14.84 20.10 7.30
CA LEU A 44 -15.21 21.24 6.43
C LEU A 44 -14.24 21.52 5.26
N LEU A 45 -13.20 20.70 5.06
CA LEU A 45 -12.16 20.96 4.05
C LEU A 45 -12.18 20.03 2.82
N LEU A 46 -13.15 19.13 2.70
CA LEU A 46 -13.20 18.14 1.60
C LEU A 46 -14.33 18.35 0.58
N LEU A 47 -15.03 19.48 0.60
CA LEU A 47 -16.17 19.74 -0.30
C LEU A 47 -15.84 20.73 -1.43
N ALA A 48 -14.83 20.44 -2.26
CA ALA A 48 -14.60 21.17 -3.52
C ALA A 48 -13.78 20.35 -4.54
N CYS A 49 -14.48 19.56 -5.36
CA CYS A 49 -14.07 19.28 -6.74
C CYS A 49 -15.31 18.78 -7.51
N GLU A 50 -15.94 19.73 -8.21
CA GLU A 50 -17.01 19.47 -9.18
C GLU A 50 -16.43 19.10 -10.55
N ASP A 51 -17.07 18.08 -11.13
CA ASP A 51 -17.30 17.75 -12.54
C ASP A 51 -16.41 18.31 -13.66
N GLY A 52 -15.69 17.38 -14.28
CA GLY A 52 -15.21 17.48 -15.65
C GLY A 52 -15.52 16.20 -16.42
N ALA A 53 -16.74 16.09 -16.93
CA ALA A 53 -17.14 15.03 -17.86
C ALA A 53 -16.30 15.10 -19.14
N SER A 54 -15.65 14.00 -19.51
CA SER A 54 -15.09 13.84 -20.86
C SER A 54 -15.35 12.43 -21.38
N ALA A 55 -15.97 12.42 -22.56
CA ALA A 55 -16.65 11.29 -23.16
C ALA A 55 -15.69 10.24 -23.76
N GLY A 56 -16.23 9.02 -23.75
CA GLY A 56 -15.82 7.81 -24.46
C GLY A 56 -14.63 7.86 -25.42
N ALA A 57 -13.60 7.11 -25.07
CA ALA A 57 -12.79 6.35 -26.01
C ALA A 57 -12.66 4.93 -25.46
N GLY A 58 -12.82 3.93 -26.35
CA GLY A 58 -12.88 2.51 -26.01
C GLY A 58 -11.80 2.10 -25.02
N ARG A 59 -12.22 1.46 -23.91
CA ARG A 59 -11.32 0.92 -22.89
C ARG A 59 -10.56 -0.27 -23.47
N SER A 60 -9.51 0.02 -24.22
CA SER A 60 -8.37 -0.90 -24.30
C SER A 60 -7.72 -0.89 -22.92
N SER A 61 -8.30 -1.70 -22.02
CA SER A 61 -7.75 -1.97 -20.70
C SER A 61 -6.43 -2.68 -20.95
N SER A 62 -5.36 -1.89 -21.06
CA SER A 62 -4.02 -2.39 -21.31
C SER A 62 -3.58 -3.08 -20.04
N ARG A 63 -3.85 -4.38 -19.95
CA ARG A 63 -3.29 -5.25 -18.91
C ARG A 63 -1.77 -5.06 -18.90
N LEU A 64 -1.15 -5.12 -17.73
CA LEU A 64 0.29 -5.33 -17.70
C LEU A 64 0.56 -6.62 -18.44
N THR A 65 1.54 -6.52 -19.30
CA THR A 65 2.09 -7.64 -20.05
C THR A 65 3.27 -8.18 -19.26
N VAL A 66 3.70 -9.41 -19.56
CA VAL A 66 4.96 -9.96 -19.01
C VAL A 66 6.15 -9.01 -19.24
N THR A 67 6.08 -8.18 -20.28
CA THR A 67 7.06 -7.12 -20.59
C THR A 67 7.11 -5.96 -19.59
N ASP A 68 6.11 -5.79 -18.72
CA ASP A 68 6.16 -4.83 -17.60
C ASP A 68 6.99 -5.33 -16.40
N GLY A 69 7.62 -6.51 -16.54
CA GLY A 69 8.69 -7.02 -15.70
C GLY A 69 8.30 -8.21 -14.85
N SER A 70 8.95 -9.34 -15.06
CA SER A 70 8.91 -10.47 -14.13
C SER A 70 9.76 -10.17 -12.88
N THR A 71 9.33 -10.71 -11.74
CA THR A 71 10.08 -10.73 -10.49
C THR A 71 11.16 -11.82 -10.47
N GLY A 72 11.10 -12.78 -11.40
CA GLY A 72 11.92 -13.99 -11.40
C GLY A 72 11.49 -15.04 -10.38
N VAL A 73 10.34 -14.84 -9.72
CA VAL A 73 9.73 -15.77 -8.75
C VAL A 73 8.30 -16.06 -9.19
N ALA A 74 8.04 -17.28 -9.63
CA ALA A 74 6.78 -17.66 -10.27
C ALA A 74 5.54 -17.39 -9.40
N GLU A 75 5.63 -17.64 -8.09
CA GLU A 75 4.53 -17.41 -7.15
C GLU A 75 4.21 -15.92 -6.98
N CYS A 76 5.23 -15.06 -7.04
CA CYS A 76 5.06 -13.62 -6.93
C CYS A 76 4.48 -13.01 -8.21
N ASP A 77 4.96 -13.48 -9.37
CA ASP A 77 4.39 -13.07 -10.67
C ASP A 77 2.93 -13.48 -10.76
N SER A 78 2.60 -14.72 -10.36
CA SER A 78 1.23 -15.23 -10.31
C SER A 78 0.33 -14.39 -9.39
N TYR A 79 0.81 -14.06 -8.19
CA TYR A 79 0.09 -13.17 -7.26
C TYR A 79 -0.19 -11.80 -7.86
N LEU A 80 0.83 -11.13 -8.42
CA LEU A 80 0.68 -9.78 -8.95
C LEU A 80 -0.17 -9.73 -10.22
N ASP A 81 -0.08 -10.75 -11.08
CA ASP A 81 -0.96 -10.90 -12.23
C ASP A 81 -2.42 -10.96 -11.78
N GLN A 82 -2.75 -11.88 -10.84
CA GLN A 82 -4.11 -12.05 -10.36
C GLN A 82 -4.62 -10.85 -9.57
N TYR A 83 -3.76 -10.21 -8.79
CA TYR A 83 -4.08 -8.96 -8.10
C TYR A 83 -4.43 -7.87 -9.10
N GLU A 84 -3.67 -7.72 -10.18
CA GLU A 84 -4.03 -6.80 -11.25
C GLU A 84 -5.39 -7.14 -11.86
N LEU A 85 -5.65 -8.41 -12.18
CA LEU A 85 -6.93 -8.82 -12.77
C LEU A 85 -8.11 -8.51 -11.85
N CYS A 86 -7.92 -8.78 -10.57
CA CYS A 86 -8.88 -8.50 -9.51
C CYS A 86 -9.19 -6.99 -9.44
N MET A 87 -8.14 -6.17 -9.37
CA MET A 87 -8.29 -4.71 -9.31
C MET A 87 -8.90 -4.14 -10.59
N GLN A 88 -8.56 -4.68 -11.75
CA GLN A 88 -9.14 -4.26 -13.03
C GLN A 88 -10.65 -4.55 -13.11
N ALA A 89 -11.10 -5.65 -12.50
CA ALA A 89 -12.51 -6.03 -12.46
C ALA A 89 -13.31 -5.26 -11.39
N THR A 90 -12.67 -4.87 -10.29
CA THR A 90 -13.34 -4.28 -9.12
C THR A 90 -13.27 -2.75 -9.08
N LEU A 91 -12.22 -2.14 -9.65
CA LEU A 91 -12.01 -0.69 -9.62
C LEU A 91 -12.52 0.00 -10.89
N LEU A 92 -12.91 1.27 -10.74
CA LEU A 92 -13.12 2.14 -11.89
C LEU A 92 -11.79 2.35 -12.65
N PRO A 93 -11.83 2.54 -13.99
CA PRO A 93 -10.62 2.61 -14.81
C PRO A 93 -9.59 3.66 -14.36
N HIS A 94 -10.05 4.82 -13.87
CA HIS A 94 -9.17 5.87 -13.38
C HIS A 94 -8.36 5.41 -12.15
N HIS A 95 -9.01 4.77 -11.18
CA HIS A 95 -8.34 4.24 -9.99
C HIS A 95 -7.42 3.07 -10.31
N PHE A 96 -7.82 2.21 -11.24
CA PHE A 96 -7.00 1.09 -11.68
C PHE A 96 -5.67 1.56 -12.29
N ASN A 97 -5.68 2.61 -13.12
CA ASN A 97 -4.45 3.15 -13.71
C ASN A 97 -3.45 3.66 -12.64
N GLN A 98 -3.95 4.26 -11.56
CA GLN A 98 -3.09 4.67 -10.44
C GLN A 98 -2.50 3.44 -9.71
N GLN A 99 -3.32 2.39 -9.52
CA GLN A 99 -2.87 1.13 -8.90
C GLN A 99 -1.86 0.36 -9.76
N LYS A 100 -2.05 0.36 -11.08
CA LYS A 100 -1.16 -0.30 -12.05
C LYS A 100 0.29 0.17 -11.89
N ALA A 101 0.51 1.47 -11.68
CA ALA A 101 1.85 2.00 -11.42
C ALA A 101 2.45 1.47 -10.09
N GLY A 102 1.62 1.23 -9.08
CA GLY A 102 2.02 0.57 -7.83
C GLY A 102 2.48 -0.86 -8.05
N ILE A 103 1.72 -1.63 -8.85
CA ILE A 103 2.04 -3.02 -9.19
C ILE A 103 3.41 -3.11 -9.91
N VAL A 104 3.68 -2.21 -10.87
CA VAL A 104 4.97 -2.16 -11.58
C VAL A 104 6.13 -1.85 -10.63
N ARG A 105 5.95 -0.90 -9.71
CA ARG A 105 6.97 -0.59 -8.68
C ARG A 105 7.23 -1.80 -7.78
N GLN A 106 6.18 -2.53 -7.42
CA GLN A 106 6.29 -3.75 -6.60
C GLN A 106 7.02 -4.86 -7.35
N ARG A 107 6.73 -5.09 -8.63
CA ARG A 107 7.48 -6.02 -9.49
C ARG A 107 8.96 -5.71 -9.52
N THR A 108 9.30 -4.43 -9.69
CA THR A 108 10.70 -3.98 -9.70
C THR A 108 11.38 -4.21 -8.35
N ALA A 109 10.76 -3.80 -7.24
CA ALA A 109 11.34 -4.00 -5.92
C ALA A 109 11.53 -5.49 -5.57
N TRP A 110 10.59 -6.34 -5.96
CA TRP A 110 10.67 -7.79 -5.73
C TRP A 110 11.71 -8.46 -6.62
N ARG A 111 11.85 -8.03 -7.88
CA ARG A 111 12.94 -8.47 -8.75
C ARG A 111 14.31 -8.12 -8.16
N ASP A 112 14.47 -6.90 -7.66
CA ASP A 112 15.73 -6.44 -7.08
C ASP A 112 16.06 -7.19 -5.77
N LEU A 113 15.02 -7.59 -5.02
CA LEU A 113 15.17 -8.44 -3.83
C LEU A 113 15.51 -9.90 -4.18
N ALA A 114 15.14 -10.37 -5.37
CA ALA A 114 15.33 -11.73 -5.86
C ALA A 114 16.74 -11.99 -6.46
N ASP A 115 17.77 -11.27 -5.99
CA ASP A 115 19.15 -11.32 -6.51
C ASP A 115 19.90 -12.65 -6.30
N SER A 116 19.33 -13.56 -5.50
CA SER A 116 19.94 -14.84 -5.11
C SER A 116 18.87 -15.89 -4.86
N ASP A 117 19.20 -17.16 -5.03
CA ASP A 117 18.21 -18.24 -4.93
C ASP A 117 17.63 -18.39 -3.52
N PHE A 118 18.44 -18.13 -2.48
CA PHE A 118 17.95 -18.09 -1.10
C PHE A 118 16.88 -17.01 -0.90
N LYS A 119 17.09 -15.81 -1.45
CA LYS A 119 16.10 -14.73 -1.36
C LYS A 119 14.87 -15.02 -2.21
N LYS A 120 15.03 -15.61 -3.40
CA LYS A 120 13.90 -16.08 -4.23
C LYS A 120 13.01 -17.06 -3.49
N GLN A 121 13.59 -18.06 -2.83
CA GLN A 121 12.83 -19.04 -2.04
C GLN A 121 12.08 -18.40 -0.88
N SER A 122 12.73 -17.49 -0.17
CA SER A 122 12.08 -16.72 0.91
C SER A 122 10.93 -15.86 0.39
N LEU A 123 11.15 -15.17 -0.73
CA LEU A 123 10.16 -14.32 -1.38
C LEU A 123 8.97 -15.15 -1.92
N ALA A 124 9.23 -16.33 -2.47
CA ALA A 124 8.19 -17.26 -2.89
C ALA A 124 7.25 -17.64 -1.73
N HIS A 125 7.81 -17.90 -0.54
CA HIS A 125 7.01 -18.17 0.66
C HIS A 125 6.12 -16.98 1.04
N VAL A 126 6.66 -15.75 1.03
CA VAL A 126 5.91 -14.52 1.30
C VAL A 126 4.77 -14.34 0.28
N CYS A 127 5.04 -14.55 -1.01
CA CYS A 127 4.03 -14.42 -2.05
C CYS A 127 2.91 -15.46 -1.93
N ARG A 128 3.21 -16.69 -1.51
CA ARG A 128 2.17 -17.69 -1.19
C ARG A 128 1.29 -17.25 -0.02
N GLN A 129 1.88 -16.67 1.04
CA GLN A 129 1.11 -16.09 2.14
C GLN A 129 0.24 -14.92 1.68
N ALA A 130 0.76 -14.06 0.79
CA ALA A 130 0.00 -12.97 0.20
C ALA A 130 -1.19 -13.45 -0.63
N ILE A 131 -1.05 -14.55 -1.39
CA ILE A 131 -2.17 -15.19 -2.10
C ILE A 131 -3.23 -15.67 -1.12
N SER A 132 -2.84 -16.34 -0.02
CA SER A 132 -3.79 -16.80 0.99
C SER A 132 -4.54 -15.64 1.64
N ALA A 133 -3.84 -14.57 2.02
CA ALA A 133 -4.48 -13.37 2.58
C ALA A 133 -5.43 -12.69 1.57
N ALA A 134 -5.01 -12.59 0.31
CA ALA A 134 -5.81 -11.97 -0.74
C ALA A 134 -7.07 -12.78 -1.08
N ARG A 135 -7.05 -14.11 -0.92
CA ARG A 135 -8.25 -14.96 -1.03
C ARG A 135 -9.31 -14.60 0.01
N GLU A 136 -8.87 -14.31 1.23
CA GLU A 136 -9.77 -13.97 2.34
C GLU A 136 -10.35 -12.56 2.17
N GLU A 137 -9.52 -11.61 1.75
CA GLU A 137 -9.92 -10.20 1.59
C GLU A 137 -10.72 -9.95 0.30
N PHE A 138 -10.31 -10.56 -0.81
CA PHE A 138 -10.89 -10.34 -2.14
C PHE A 138 -11.60 -11.59 -2.64
N GLN A 139 -12.67 -11.99 -1.93
CA GLN A 139 -13.47 -13.18 -2.24
C GLN A 139 -14.11 -13.14 -3.64
N ALA A 140 -14.32 -11.93 -4.19
CA ALA A 140 -14.85 -11.73 -5.55
C ALA A 140 -13.82 -12.06 -6.66
N CYS A 141 -12.56 -12.28 -6.30
CA CYS A 141 -11.47 -12.47 -7.23
C CYS A 141 -11.01 -13.93 -7.29
N ALA A 142 -10.69 -14.39 -8.49
CA ALA A 142 -10.20 -15.75 -8.71
C ALA A 142 -8.70 -15.82 -8.41
N TRP A 143 -8.36 -16.41 -7.26
CA TRP A 143 -6.97 -16.59 -6.83
C TRP A 143 -6.47 -18.04 -7.05
N SER A 144 -5.55 -18.28 -7.97
CA SER A 144 -4.84 -19.55 -8.18
C SER A 144 -3.42 -19.53 -7.56
N GLY A 145 -2.96 -20.66 -7.01
CA GLY A 145 -1.55 -20.82 -6.60
C GLY A 145 -1.22 -20.85 -5.10
N GLY A 146 -2.20 -21.07 -4.21
CA GLY A 146 -1.93 -21.40 -2.82
C GLY A 146 -2.29 -22.85 -2.54
N LEU A 147 -1.30 -23.74 -2.52
CA LEU A 147 -1.22 -25.03 -1.80
C LEU A 147 0.20 -25.60 -1.94
#